data_AF-N1JHE4-F1
#
_entry.id   AF-N1JHE4-F1
#
_cell.length_a   1.000
_cell.length_b   1.000
_cell.length_c   1.000
_cell.angle_alpha   90.00
_cell.angle_beta   90.00
_cell.angle_gamma   90.00
#
_symmetry.space_group_name_H-M   'P 1'
#
loop_
_entity.id
_entity.type
_entity.pdbx_description
1 polymer ?
#
loop_
_entity_poly.entity_id
_entity_poly.type
_entity_poly.pdbx_seq_one_letter_code
_entity_poly.pdbx_strand_id
1 'polypeptide(L)'
;MRLTSLAVILQSASFFVTTFATFTASHINEVNKGFACEGRLFMHEEYNRVEKMELTGPVNELGYTMSYIYDNLLQDIKDRRICAYQDSYETEYQFFELTNSWQSQLLHNGHLVHAYILVIDSYNRANAMIRRKTIFEGQRSPKVTYSICEIR
;
A
#
# COMPACT_ATOMS: atom_id res chain seq x y z
N MET A 1 -22.62 -4.42 -65.02
CA MET A 1 -21.42 -4.21 -64.19
C MET A 1 -21.88 -4.11 -62.74
N ARG A 2 -21.41 -5.03 -61.89
CA ARG A 2 -21.83 -5.17 -60.49
C ARG A 2 -21.02 -4.19 -59.63
N LEU A 3 -21.69 -3.26 -58.96
CA LEU A 3 -21.11 -2.43 -57.91
C LEU A 3 -21.12 -3.23 -56.62
N THR A 4 -19.96 -3.80 -56.24
CA THR A 4 -19.76 -4.40 -54.93
C THR A 4 -19.64 -3.27 -53.90
N SER A 5 -20.68 -3.10 -53.08
CA SER A 5 -20.66 -2.22 -51.92
C SER A 5 -19.73 -2.82 -50.86
N LEU A 6 -18.62 -2.15 -50.58
CA LEU A 6 -17.64 -2.55 -49.58
C LEU A 6 -18.09 -1.95 -48.25
N ALA A 7 -18.79 -2.75 -47.45
CA ALA A 7 -19.17 -2.37 -46.09
C ALA A 7 -17.95 -2.48 -45.18
N VAL A 8 -17.35 -1.34 -44.83
CA VAL A 8 -16.30 -1.29 -43.80
C VAL A 8 -17.00 -1.12 -42.46
N ILE A 9 -17.13 -2.23 -41.72
CA ILE A 9 -17.56 -2.20 -40.33
C ILE A 9 -16.32 -1.85 -39.50
N LEU A 10 -16.22 -0.59 -39.08
CA LEU A 10 -15.26 -0.18 -38.06
C LEU A 10 -15.76 -0.74 -36.71
N GLN A 11 -15.38 -1.98 -36.38
CA GLN A 11 -15.47 -2.45 -35.00
C GLN A 11 -14.38 -1.72 -34.22
N SER A 12 -14.73 -0.56 -33.66
CA SER A 12 -13.99 0.01 -32.55
C SER A 12 -14.06 -1.01 -31.42
N ALA A 13 -13.02 -1.85 -31.30
CA ALA A 13 -12.75 -2.51 -30.05
C ALA A 13 -12.51 -1.39 -29.04
N SER A 14 -13.55 -1.05 -28.28
CA SER A 14 -13.38 -0.42 -26.99
C SER A 14 -12.46 -1.37 -26.24
N PHE A 15 -11.18 -1.01 -26.20
CA PHE A 15 -10.25 -1.54 -25.22
C PHE A 15 -10.81 -1.07 -23.88
N PHE A 16 -11.70 -1.88 -23.30
CA PHE A 16 -11.91 -1.88 -21.87
C PHE A 16 -10.56 -2.27 -21.29
N VAL A 17 -9.73 -1.25 -21.05
CA VAL A 17 -8.60 -1.38 -20.14
C VAL A 17 -9.26 -1.72 -18.82
N THR A 18 -9.21 -2.99 -18.44
CA THR A 18 -9.50 -3.39 -17.07
C THR A 18 -8.43 -2.71 -16.24
N THR A 19 -8.75 -1.54 -15.71
CA THR A 19 -7.90 -0.80 -14.79
C THR A 19 -7.82 -1.67 -13.53
N PHE A 20 -6.79 -2.50 -13.48
CA PHE A 20 -6.38 -3.16 -12.25
C PHE A 20 -5.97 -2.04 -11.29
N ALA A 21 -6.69 -1.88 -10.18
CA ALA A 21 -6.14 -1.25 -9.00
C ALA A 21 -7.03 -1.57 -7.80
N THR A 22 -6.41 -1.91 -6.67
CA THR A 22 -6.93 -1.51 -5.36
C THR A 22 -7.43 -0.08 -5.46
N PHE A 23 -8.63 0.22 -4.95
CA PHE A 23 -9.23 1.54 -5.17
C PHE A 23 -8.28 2.62 -4.64
N THR A 24 -7.89 3.56 -5.50
CA THR A 24 -7.12 4.73 -5.09
C THR A 24 -8.04 5.94 -5.04
N ALA A 25 -7.67 6.92 -4.22
CA ALA A 25 -8.38 8.20 -4.13
C ALA A 25 -7.45 9.35 -4.47
N SER A 26 -7.99 10.46 -4.98
CA SER A 26 -7.19 11.68 -5.16
C SER A 26 -6.73 12.22 -3.81
N HIS A 27 -5.56 12.86 -3.79
CA HIS A 27 -5.05 13.47 -2.56
C HIS A 27 -6.03 14.50 -1.99
N ILE A 28 -6.26 14.43 -0.68
CA ILE A 28 -6.96 15.45 0.11
C ILE A 28 -5.97 16.22 1.01
N ASN A 29 -6.44 17.24 1.70
CA ASN A 29 -5.63 17.96 2.69
C ASN A 29 -5.07 17.00 3.73
N GLU A 30 -3.74 17.07 3.99
CA GLU A 30 -3.02 16.20 4.92
C GLU A 30 -3.69 16.08 6.29
N VAL A 31 -4.20 17.19 6.85
CA VAL A 31 -4.84 17.19 8.17
C VAL A 31 -6.11 16.32 8.23
N ASN A 32 -6.71 16.01 7.08
CA ASN A 32 -7.91 15.19 6.96
C ASN A 32 -7.58 13.72 6.64
N LYS A 33 -6.32 13.34 6.51
CA LYS A 33 -5.95 11.96 6.16
C LYS A 33 -5.97 11.06 7.39
N GLY A 34 -6.69 9.94 7.28
CA GLY A 34 -6.65 8.84 8.22
C GLY A 34 -6.25 7.52 7.57
N PHE A 35 -5.54 6.68 8.32
CA PHE A 35 -5.21 5.31 7.90
C PHE A 35 -5.69 4.30 8.95
N ALA A 36 -6.63 3.44 8.56
CA ALA A 36 -7.18 2.36 9.38
C ALA A 36 -6.44 1.04 9.12
N CYS A 37 -5.61 0.64 10.08
CA CYS A 37 -4.80 -0.56 10.07
C CYS A 37 -5.36 -1.61 11.05
N GLU A 38 -6.30 -2.46 10.59
CA GLU A 38 -6.94 -3.55 11.37
C GLU A 38 -7.24 -3.17 12.84
N GLY A 39 -8.09 -2.16 13.03
CA GLY A 39 -8.57 -1.74 14.35
C GLY A 39 -7.75 -0.61 15.00
N ARG A 40 -6.63 -0.19 14.41
CA ARG A 40 -5.91 1.04 14.79
C ARG A 40 -6.08 2.12 13.72
N LEU A 41 -6.47 3.32 14.14
CA LEU A 41 -6.58 4.49 13.28
C LEU A 41 -5.38 5.42 13.51
N PHE A 42 -4.67 5.77 12.44
CA PHE A 42 -3.62 6.79 12.44
C PHE A 42 -4.13 8.05 11.77
N MET A 43 -4.22 9.13 12.53
CA MET A 43 -4.54 10.46 12.01
C MET A 43 -3.28 11.25 11.74
N HIS A 44 -3.39 12.31 10.93
CA HIS A 44 -2.29 13.21 10.59
C HIS A 44 -1.42 13.64 11.77
N GLU A 45 -2.06 14.08 12.87
CA GLU A 45 -1.35 14.55 14.05
C GLU A 45 -0.42 13.49 14.66
N GLU A 46 -0.80 12.21 14.56
CA GLU A 46 -0.02 11.09 15.10
C GLU A 46 1.14 10.77 14.18
N TYR A 47 0.87 10.38 12.92
CA TYR A 47 1.93 9.92 12.03
C TYR A 47 2.91 11.05 11.66
N ASN A 48 2.49 12.31 11.71
CA ASN A 48 3.38 13.45 11.44
C ASN A 48 4.37 13.69 12.60
N ARG A 49 3.95 13.51 13.86
CA ARG A 49 4.79 13.77 15.04
C ARG A 49 5.71 12.61 15.42
N VAL A 50 5.32 11.39 15.08
CA VAL A 50 6.11 10.19 15.39
C VAL A 50 7.44 10.23 14.63
N GLU A 51 8.50 9.80 15.32
CA GLU A 51 9.85 9.64 14.76
C GLU A 51 9.84 8.60 13.63
N LYS A 52 10.50 8.93 12.53
CA LYS A 52 10.46 8.16 11.27
C LYS A 52 11.84 7.64 10.94
N MET A 53 11.93 6.35 10.65
CA MET A 53 13.15 5.74 10.13
C MET A 53 12.93 5.37 8.66
N GLU A 54 13.71 5.97 7.76
CA GLU A 54 13.63 5.65 6.34
C GLU A 54 14.09 4.21 6.09
N LEU A 55 13.31 3.47 5.31
CA LEU A 55 13.59 2.10 4.92
C LEU A 55 14.22 2.10 3.53
N THR A 56 15.56 2.11 3.51
CA THR A 56 16.35 2.00 2.27
C THR A 56 16.85 0.58 2.05
N GLY A 57 16.65 0.05 0.84
CA GLY A 57 17.19 -1.27 0.45
C GLY A 57 16.27 -2.46 0.78
N PRO A 58 16.84 -3.68 0.82
CA PRO A 58 16.07 -4.90 1.10
C PRO A 58 15.52 -4.96 2.53
N VAL A 59 14.27 -5.39 2.68
CA VAL A 59 13.58 -5.50 3.99
C VAL A 59 13.30 -6.94 4.42
N ASN A 60 13.76 -7.93 3.65
CA ASN A 60 13.66 -9.34 4.01
C ASN A 60 14.82 -10.15 3.40
N GLU A 61 14.93 -11.42 3.80
CA GLU A 61 15.95 -12.37 3.35
C GLU A 61 15.87 -12.71 1.85
N LEU A 62 14.72 -12.44 1.21
CA LEU A 62 14.50 -12.64 -0.23
C LEU A 62 15.00 -11.47 -1.08
N GLY A 63 15.52 -10.41 -0.46
CA GLY A 63 16.00 -9.23 -1.17
C GLY A 63 14.90 -8.26 -1.59
N TYR A 64 13.65 -8.43 -1.12
CA TYR A 64 12.54 -7.55 -1.52
C TYR A 64 12.69 -6.15 -0.92
N THR A 65 12.40 -5.14 -1.72
CA THR A 65 12.31 -3.74 -1.28
C THR A 65 10.90 -3.40 -0.83
N MET A 66 10.73 -2.29 -0.12
CA MET A 66 9.39 -1.79 0.23
C MET A 66 8.58 -1.40 -1.00
N SER A 67 9.20 -0.87 -2.06
CA SER A 67 8.52 -0.59 -3.33
C SER A 67 7.90 -1.85 -3.92
N TYR A 68 8.67 -2.95 -4.00
CA TYR A 68 8.15 -4.22 -4.50
C TYR A 68 6.98 -4.73 -3.64
N ILE A 69 7.09 -4.64 -2.31
CA ILE A 69 5.99 -5.04 -1.42
C ILE A 69 4.75 -4.17 -1.65
N TYR A 70 4.94 -2.85 -1.76
CA TYR A 70 3.86 -1.90 -1.97
C TYR A 70 3.11 -2.15 -3.28
N ASP A 71 3.85 -2.33 -4.39
CA ASP A 71 3.27 -2.62 -5.70
C ASP A 71 2.45 -3.92 -5.69
N ASN A 72 2.94 -4.96 -5.01
CA ASN A 72 2.20 -6.22 -4.86
C ASN A 72 0.93 -6.05 -4.02
N LEU A 73 0.96 -5.23 -2.96
CA LEU A 73 -0.22 -4.93 -2.14
C LEU A 73 -1.29 -4.19 -2.95
N LEU A 74 -0.90 -3.24 -3.81
CA LEU A 74 -1.83 -2.50 -4.66
C LEU A 74 -2.45 -3.34 -5.78
N GLN A 75 -1.79 -4.42 -6.18
CA GLN A 75 -2.27 -5.35 -7.21
C GLN A 75 -3.22 -6.44 -6.69
N ASP A 76 -3.53 -6.47 -5.39
CA ASP A 76 -4.48 -7.45 -4.84
C ASP A 76 -5.92 -7.12 -5.27
N ILE A 77 -6.37 -7.78 -6.34
CA ILE A 77 -7.72 -7.65 -6.89
C ILE A 77 -8.85 -8.04 -5.94
N LYS A 78 -8.55 -8.73 -4.83
CA LYS A 78 -9.54 -9.10 -3.83
C LYS A 78 -9.77 -7.97 -2.83
N ASP A 79 -8.83 -7.02 -2.71
CA ASP A 79 -8.98 -5.87 -1.83
C ASP A 79 -9.79 -4.77 -2.52
N ARG A 80 -10.99 -4.54 -2.01
CA ARG A 80 -11.92 -3.52 -2.56
C ARG A 80 -11.89 -2.21 -1.78
N ARG A 81 -10.99 -2.09 -0.80
CA ARG A 81 -10.87 -0.89 0.03
C ARG A 81 -10.11 0.20 -0.73
N ILE A 82 -10.32 1.45 -0.30
CA ILE A 82 -9.48 2.56 -0.74
C ILE A 82 -8.22 2.53 0.13
N CYS A 83 -7.03 2.29 -0.44
CA CYS A 83 -5.83 2.00 0.38
C CYS A 83 -4.63 2.91 0.09
N ALA A 84 -4.68 3.67 -1.01
CA ALA A 84 -3.65 4.62 -1.37
C ALA A 84 -4.27 5.86 -2.01
N TYR A 85 -3.64 7.00 -1.75
CA TYR A 85 -3.89 8.18 -2.54
C TYR A 85 -3.11 8.07 -3.85
N GLN A 86 -3.61 8.68 -4.92
CA GLN A 86 -2.92 8.69 -6.20
C GLN A 86 -3.36 9.89 -7.01
N ASP A 87 -2.40 10.75 -7.35
CA ASP A 87 -2.57 11.74 -8.40
C ASP A 87 -1.89 11.26 -9.70
N SER A 88 -2.15 11.96 -10.81
CA SER A 88 -1.59 11.58 -12.11
C SER A 88 -0.06 11.70 -12.10
N TYR A 89 0.62 10.61 -12.46
CA TYR A 89 2.08 10.49 -12.66
C TYR A 89 2.96 10.45 -11.40
N GLU A 90 2.52 9.80 -10.33
CA GLU A 90 3.42 9.45 -9.21
C GLU A 90 4.30 8.24 -9.57
N THR A 91 5.63 8.43 -9.56
CA THR A 91 6.60 7.40 -9.96
C THR A 91 7.55 6.98 -8.86
N GLU A 92 7.66 7.76 -7.78
CA GLU A 92 8.63 7.52 -6.71
C GLU A 92 7.97 7.64 -5.34
N TYR A 93 8.24 6.65 -4.49
CA TYR A 93 7.74 6.59 -3.13
C TYR A 93 8.91 6.42 -2.15
N GLN A 94 8.82 7.12 -1.02
CA GLN A 94 9.67 6.91 0.14
C GLN A 94 8.91 6.15 1.22
N PHE A 95 9.63 5.33 1.99
CA PHE A 95 9.04 4.43 2.97
C PHE A 95 9.66 4.71 4.34
N PHE A 96 8.81 5.05 5.31
CA PHE A 96 9.26 5.41 6.64
C PHE A 96 8.57 4.54 7.69
N GLU A 97 9.33 3.77 8.45
CA GLU A 97 8.79 3.11 9.64
C GLU A 97 8.50 4.14 10.74
N LEU A 98 7.28 4.11 11.28
CA LEU A 98 6.87 4.90 12.42
C LEU A 98 7.44 4.25 13.69
N THR A 99 8.62 4.71 14.11
CA THR A 99 9.31 4.21 15.29
C THR A 99 8.46 4.48 16.54
N ASN A 100 8.49 3.58 17.52
CA ASN A 100 7.71 3.68 18.77
C ASN A 100 6.16 3.59 18.64
N SER A 101 5.62 3.42 17.43
CA SER A 101 4.18 3.17 17.22
C SER A 101 3.83 1.68 17.13
N TRP A 102 4.75 0.79 17.49
CA TRP A 102 4.54 -0.65 17.39
C TRP A 102 3.53 -1.16 18.44
N GLN A 103 2.85 -2.25 18.10
CA GLN A 103 1.97 -2.97 19.03
C GLN A 103 2.44 -4.42 19.15
N SER A 104 2.59 -4.92 20.38
CA SER A 104 2.90 -6.34 20.61
C SER A 104 1.76 -7.08 21.27
N GLN A 105 1.60 -8.35 20.92
CA GLN A 105 0.68 -9.26 21.56
C GLN A 105 1.40 -10.57 21.91
N LEU A 106 1.20 -11.07 23.13
CA LEU A 106 1.66 -12.40 23.52
C LEU A 106 0.78 -13.47 22.88
N LEU A 107 1.43 -14.49 22.31
CA LEU A 107 0.80 -15.71 21.81
C LEU A 107 1.17 -16.88 22.72
N HIS A 108 0.43 -18.00 22.62
CA HIS A 108 0.67 -19.16 23.48
C HIS A 108 2.12 -19.71 23.38
N ASN A 109 2.76 -19.57 22.22
CA ASN A 109 4.09 -20.10 21.90
C ASN A 109 5.03 -19.03 21.32
N GLY A 110 4.78 -17.75 21.58
CA GLY A 110 5.50 -16.69 20.90
C GLY A 110 5.01 -15.28 21.21
N HIS A 111 5.44 -14.33 20.39
CA HIS A 111 4.89 -12.98 20.40
C HIS A 111 4.74 -12.46 18.97
N LEU A 112 3.75 -11.59 18.81
CA LEU A 112 3.42 -10.93 17.57
C LEU A 112 3.75 -9.45 17.73
N VAL A 113 4.33 -8.85 16.70
CA VAL A 113 4.65 -7.42 16.64
C VAL A 113 4.06 -6.83 15.38
N HIS A 114 3.31 -5.75 15.53
CA HIS A 114 2.84 -4.89 14.46
C HIS A 114 3.71 -3.63 14.41
N ALA A 115 4.29 -3.37 13.24
CA ALA A 115 4.94 -2.11 12.90
C ALA A 115 4.18 -1.44 11.74
N TYR A 116 4.35 -0.13 11.60
CA TYR A 116 3.61 0.68 10.64
C TYR A 116 4.59 1.49 9.81
N ILE A 117 4.39 1.46 8.50
CA ILE A 117 5.27 2.07 7.52
C ILE A 117 4.43 3.07 6.74
N LEU A 118 4.78 4.35 6.87
CA LEU A 118 4.20 5.44 6.12
C LEU A 118 4.82 5.48 4.73
N VAL A 119 3.97 5.53 3.70
CA VAL A 119 4.37 5.73 2.32
C VAL A 119 4.20 7.21 2.00
N ILE A 120 5.27 7.83 1.54
CA ILE A 120 5.31 9.25 1.16
C ILE A 120 5.52 9.32 -0.36
N ASP A 121 4.73 10.14 -1.04
CA ASP A 121 4.90 10.38 -2.47
C ASP A 121 6.06 11.35 -2.76
N SER A 122 6.35 11.56 -4.05
CA SER A 122 7.37 12.49 -4.52
C SER A 122 7.12 13.96 -4.15
N TYR A 123 5.91 14.31 -3.71
CA TYR A 123 5.53 15.65 -3.24
C TYR A 123 5.56 15.78 -1.73
N ASN A 124 6.13 14.80 -1.02
CA ASN A 124 6.22 14.76 0.44
C ASN A 124 4.83 14.73 1.13
N ARG A 125 3.85 14.06 0.51
CA ARG A 125 2.49 13.89 1.01
C ARG A 125 2.28 12.45 1.45
N ALA A 126 1.45 12.23 2.48
CA ALA A 126 1.13 10.88 2.94
C ALA A 126 0.28 10.15 1.90
N ASN A 127 0.84 9.12 1.27
CA ASN A 127 0.21 8.39 0.18
C ASN A 127 -0.58 7.18 0.70
N ALA A 128 0.06 6.34 1.51
CA ALA A 128 -0.53 5.12 2.05
C ALA A 128 0.11 4.76 3.40
N MET A 129 -0.45 3.76 4.06
CA MET A 129 0.19 3.14 5.23
C MET A 129 0.18 1.62 5.10
N ILE A 130 1.32 1.01 5.36
CA ILE A 130 1.52 -0.43 5.34
C ILE A 130 1.71 -0.91 6.77
N ARG A 131 1.00 -1.95 7.15
CA ARG A 131 1.25 -2.66 8.40
C ARG A 131 2.14 -3.86 8.13
N ARG A 132 3.24 -3.95 8.86
CA ARG A 132 4.11 -5.13 8.93
C ARG A 132 3.77 -5.94 10.18
N LYS A 133 3.45 -7.20 10.01
CA LYS A 133 3.18 -8.17 11.09
C LYS A 133 4.32 -9.17 11.13
N THR A 134 5.02 -9.23 12.26
CA THR A 134 6.10 -10.17 12.53
C THR A 134 5.67 -11.12 13.65
N ILE A 135 5.75 -12.41 13.41
CA ILE A 135 5.44 -13.45 14.38
C ILE A 135 6.73 -14.17 14.76
N PHE A 136 7.05 -14.17 16.05
CA PHE A 136 8.18 -14.87 16.65
C PHE A 136 7.65 -16.10 17.39
N GLU A 137 7.88 -17.30 16.85
CA GLU A 137 7.44 -18.58 17.44
C GLU A 137 8.64 -19.47 17.79
N GLY A 138 8.91 -19.66 19.08
CA GLY A 138 10.01 -20.50 19.56
C GLY A 138 11.38 -20.11 18.97
N GLN A 139 12.10 -21.09 18.42
CA GLN A 139 13.43 -20.92 17.80
C GLN A 139 13.40 -20.76 16.27
N ARG A 140 12.22 -20.62 15.65
CA ARG A 140 12.12 -20.49 14.18
C ARG A 140 12.41 -19.05 13.75
N SER A 141 12.87 -18.90 12.50
CA SER A 141 12.97 -17.58 11.87
C SER A 141 11.61 -16.86 11.92
N PRO A 142 11.58 -15.55 12.21
CA PRO A 142 10.33 -14.81 12.33
C PRO A 142 9.53 -14.85 11.02
N LYS A 143 8.22 -15.07 11.11
CA LYS A 143 7.33 -14.98 9.95
C LYS A 143 6.87 -13.53 9.78
N VAL A 144 7.23 -12.92 8.65
CA VAL A 144 6.85 -11.54 8.32
C VAL A 144 5.75 -11.55 7.26
N THR A 145 4.72 -10.73 7.47
CA THR A 145 3.63 -10.50 6.52
C THR A 145 3.33 -9.00 6.43
N TYR A 146 2.89 -8.55 5.27
CA TYR A 146 2.55 -7.15 5.01
C TYR A 146 1.09 -7.03 4.59
N SER A 147 0.44 -5.94 4.97
CA SER A 147 -0.93 -5.61 4.60
C SER A 147 -1.07 -4.10 4.46
N ILE A 148 -1.80 -3.62 3.45
CA ILE A 148 -2.07 -2.19 3.28
C ILE A 148 -3.30 -1.76 4.12
N CYS A 149 -3.21 -0.57 4.69
CA CYS A 149 -4.27 0.02 5.52
C CYS A 149 -5.31 0.74 4.66
N GLU A 150 -6.55 0.77 5.14
CA GLU A 150 -7.64 1.49 4.48
C GLU A 150 -7.54 2.99 4.77
N ILE A 151 -7.82 3.83 3.78
CA ILE A 151 -7.98 5.28 3.93
C ILE A 151 -9.33 5.60 4.58
N ARG A 152 -9.30 6.53 5.54
CA ARG A 152 -10.48 7.04 6.26
C ARG A 152 -10.58 8.55 6.20
#